data_AF-A0A3N5RE36-F1
#
_entry.id   AF-A0A3N5RE36-F1
#
_cell.length_a   1.000
_cell.length_b   1.000
_cell.length_c   1.000
_cell.angle_alpha   90.00
_cell.angle_beta   90.00
_cell.angle_gamma   90.00
#
_symmetry.space_group_name_H-M   'P 1'
#
loop_
_entity.id
_entity.type
_entity.pdbx_description
1 polymer ?
#
loop_
_entity_poly.entity_id
_entity_poly.type
_entity_poly.pdbx_seq_one_letter_code
_entity_poly.pdbx_strand_id
1 'polypeptide(L)' 'MLNNGTVVLIVFVEEDNDAIRIISLRKANKNEKSKYEEKIKDGLGAH' A
#
# COMPACT_ATOMS: atom_id res chain seq x y z
N MET A 1 10.18 -3.78 12.66
CA MET A 1 9.35 -2.57 12.47
C MET A 1 9.97 -1.77 11.34
N LEU A 2 9.19 -1.35 10.34
CA LEU A 2 9.66 -0.41 9.30
C LEU A 2 9.91 0.94 9.98
N ASN A 3 11.08 1.10 10.58
CA ASN A 3 11.37 2.16 11.55
C ASN A 3 11.52 3.56 10.95
N ASN A 4 11.12 3.80 9.69
CA ASN A 4 11.01 5.14 9.08
C ASN A 4 10.15 5.18 7.78
N GLY A 5 9.35 4.13 7.49
CA GLY A 5 8.56 4.08 6.26
C GLY A 5 7.23 4.86 6.35
N THR A 6 6.91 5.64 5.31
CA THR A 6 5.57 6.24 5.16
C THR A 6 4.66 5.29 4.40
N VAL A 7 3.55 4.89 5.02
CA VAL A 7 2.50 4.12 4.35
C VAL A 7 1.56 5.08 3.62
N VAL A 8 1.34 4.83 2.34
CA VAL A 8 0.44 5.61 1.48
C VAL A 8 -0.61 4.70 0.87
N LEU A 9 -1.79 5.27 0.61
CA LEU A 9 -2.84 4.64 -0.17
C LEU A 9 -2.79 5.24 -1.58
N ILE A 10 -2.75 4.37 -2.58
CA ILE A 10 -2.70 4.73 -3.99
C ILE A 10 -3.99 4.26 -4.65
N VAL A 11 -4.65 5.16 -5.39
CA VAL A 11 -5.69 4.80 -6.35
C VAL A 11 -5.03 4.85 -7.72
N PHE A 12 -5.05 3.73 -8.42
CA PHE A 12 -4.45 3.60 -9.75
C PHE A 12 -5.40 2.86 -10.69
N VAL A 13 -5.12 3.00 -11.98
CA VAL A 13 -5.67 2.15 -13.04
C VAL A 13 -4.52 1.55 -13.82
N GLU A 14 -4.75 0.35 -14.37
CA GLU A 14 -3.81 -0.28 -15.29
C GLU A 14 -3.82 0.46 -16.63
N GLU A 15 -2.64 0.59 -17.24
CA GLU A 15 -2.45 1.07 -18.60
C GLU A 15 -1.73 -0.01 -19.43
N ASP A 16 -1.84 0.10 -20.76
CA ASP A 16 -1.09 -0.76 -21.67
C ASP A 16 0.43 -0.62 -21.45
N ASN A 17 1.19 -1.69 -21.75
CA ASN A 17 2.66 -1.77 -21.62
C ASN A 17 3.18 -1.81 -20.17
N ASP A 18 2.58 -2.65 -19.33
CA ASP A 18 3.06 -2.91 -17.95
C ASP A 18 3.17 -1.65 -17.09
N ALA A 19 2.34 -0.64 -17.39
CA ALA A 19 2.30 0.63 -16.68
C ALA A 19 1.06 0.73 -15.79
N ILE A 20 1.18 1.46 -14.68
CA ILE A 20 0.03 1.89 -13.87
C ILE A 20 -0.06 3.41 -13.87
N ARG A 21 -1.26 3.94 -14.05
CA ARG A 21 -1.52 5.37 -13.89
C ARG A 21 -2.06 5.64 -12.49
N ILE A 22 -1.29 6.39 -11.72
CA ILE A 22 -1.70 6.86 -10.39
C ILE A 22 -2.71 8.01 -10.57
N ILE A 23 -3.92 7.81 -10.06
CA ILE A 23 -5.00 8.81 -10.05
C ILE A 23 -4.92 9.64 -8.77
N SER A 24 -4.55 9.02 -7.65
CA SER A 24 -4.46 9.70 -6.36
C SER A 24 -3.48 9.01 -5.42
N LEU A 25 -2.80 9.80 -4.59
CA LEU A 25 -1.92 9.34 -3.54
C LEU A 25 -2.18 10.18 -2.29
N ARG A 26 -2.39 9.50 -1.16
CA ARG A 26 -2.44 10.15 0.15
C ARG A 26 -1.77 9.33 1.22
N LYS A 27 -1.38 9.99 2.31
CA LYS A 27 -0.93 9.30 3.51
C LYS A 27 -2.04 8.38 4.04
N ALA A 28 -1.64 7.17 4.43
CA ALA A 28 -2.54 6.25 5.10
C ALA A 28 -2.89 6.79 6.49
N ASN A 29 -4.15 6.62 6.89
CA ASN A 29 -4.55 6.91 8.26
C ASN A 29 -4.04 5.81 9.20
N LYS A 30 -4.20 6.01 10.52
CA LYS A 30 -3.69 5.08 11.54
C LYS A 30 -4.24 3.66 11.36
N ASN A 31 -5.52 3.52 11.05
CA ASN A 31 -6.18 2.23 10.87
C ASN A 31 -5.68 1.50 9.61
N GLU A 32 -5.59 2.22 8.48
CA GLU A 32 -5.04 1.69 7.22
C GLU A 32 -3.60 1.23 7.38
N LYS A 33 -2.78 2.04 8.06
CA LYS A 33 -1.39 1.71 8.37
C LYS A 33 -1.31 0.44 9.23
N SER A 34 -2.09 0.35 10.31
CA SER A 34 -2.11 -0.83 11.18
C SER A 34 -2.48 -2.10 10.41
N LYS A 35 -3.54 -2.06 9.58
CA LYS A 35 -3.94 -3.20 8.74
C LYS A 35 -2.87 -3.61 7.74
N TYR A 36 -2.19 -2.63 7.13
CA TYR A 36 -1.09 -2.91 6.22
C TYR A 36 0.09 -3.58 6.94
N GLU A 37 0.47 -3.08 8.11
CA GLU A 37 1.56 -3.65 8.91
C GLU A 37 1.24 -5.07 9.42
N GLU A 38 -0.02 -5.34 9.78
CA GLU A 38 -0.49 -6.70 10.11
C GLU A 38 -0.34 -7.63 8.90
N LYS A 39 -0.86 -7.23 7.73
CA LYS A 39 -0.71 -8.03 6.49
C LYS A 39 0.75 -8.29 6.14
N ILE A 40 1.65 -7.32 6.32
CA ILE A 40 3.09 -7.50 6.07
C ILE A 40 3.69 -8.55 7.01
N LYS A 41 3.29 -8.56 8.29
CA LYS A 41 3.73 -9.59 9.24
C LYS A 41 3.22 -10.98 8.84
N ASP A 42 2.02 -11.05 8.29
CA ASP A 42 1.39 -12.27 7.79
C ASP A 42 1.84 -12.64 6.36
N GLY A 43 2.98 -12.11 5.90
CA GLY A 43 3.54 -12.44 4.58
C GLY A 43 2.69 -11.99 3.39
N LEU A 44 1.95 -10.89 3.56
CA LEU A 44 0.95 -10.36 2.61
C LEU A 44 -0.24 -11.31 2.36
N GLY A 45 -0.45 -12.30 3.23
CA GLY A 45 -1.50 -13.31 3.06
C GLY A 45 -1.13 -14.42 2.06
N ALA A 46 0.16 -14.81 2.01
CA ALA A 46 0.66 -15.89 1.14
C ALA A 46 0.31 -17.32 1.64
N HIS A 47 -0.92 -17.55 2.08
CA HIS A 47 -1.48 -18.87 2.41
C HIS A 47 -2.72 -19.14 1.57
#